data_AF-A0A2W1JHT0-F1
#
_entry.id   AF-A0A2W1JHT0-F1
#
_cell.length_a   1.000
_cell.length_b   1.000
_cell.length_c   1.000
_cell.angle_alpha   90.00
_cell.angle_beta   90.00
_cell.angle_gamma   90.00
#
_symmetry.space_group_name_H-M   'P 1'
#
loop_
_entity.id
_entity.type
_entity.pdbx_description
1 polymer ?
#
loop_
_entity_poly.entity_id
_entity_poly.type
_entity_poly.pdbx_seq_one_letter_code
_entity_poly.pdbx_strand_id
1 'polypeptide(L)'
;MSVIPQNPTWPEYLQGGTLGDGYRLWLRAKLFQQYRLFFRYHLQSKVIIYSWVNYTATKRAYDSKTDAYRVFAEMLDSGHPPNDWAELLLEARAIVDRYKGIDEL
;
A
#
# COMPACT_ATOMS: atom_id res chain seq x y z
N MET A 1 -3.62 2.16 -20.18
CA MET A 1 -2.86 1.81 -18.97
C MET A 1 -3.19 2.87 -17.94
N SER A 2 -3.91 2.46 -16.91
CA SER A 2 -4.43 3.33 -15.86
C SER A 2 -3.26 3.65 -14.92
N VAL A 3 -2.95 4.93 -14.68
CA VAL A 3 -1.87 5.34 -13.76
C VAL A 3 -2.52 5.87 -12.49
N ILE A 4 -2.12 5.35 -11.31
CA ILE A 4 -2.75 5.67 -10.02
C ILE A 4 -2.95 7.19 -9.82
N PRO A 5 -1.98 8.08 -10.11
CA PRO A 5 -2.16 9.52 -9.93
C PRO A 5 -3.22 10.16 -10.83
N GLN A 6 -3.54 9.55 -11.98
CA GLN A 6 -4.55 10.09 -12.90
C GLN A 6 -5.95 10.01 -12.28
N ASN A 7 -6.27 8.90 -11.62
CA ASN A 7 -7.48 8.76 -10.82
C ASN A 7 -7.32 7.66 -9.76
N PRO A 8 -6.91 7.99 -8.52
CA PRO A 8 -6.68 7.00 -7.47
C PRO A 8 -7.98 6.42 -6.90
N THR A 9 -9.14 6.89 -7.34
CA THR A 9 -10.47 6.44 -6.86
C THR A 9 -11.13 5.42 -7.79
N TRP A 10 -10.43 4.96 -8.83
CA TRP A 10 -11.02 3.99 -9.75
C TRP A 10 -11.44 2.69 -9.03
N PRO A 11 -12.62 2.13 -9.36
CA PRO A 11 -13.13 0.92 -8.72
C PRO A 11 -12.19 -0.29 -8.82
N GLU A 12 -11.35 -0.34 -9.87
CA GLU A 12 -10.36 -1.40 -10.04
C GLU A 12 -9.31 -1.47 -8.92
N TYR A 13 -9.11 -0.37 -8.20
CA TYR A 13 -8.20 -0.30 -7.06
C TYR A 13 -8.86 -0.78 -5.77
N LEU A 14 -10.18 -0.97 -5.73
CA LEU A 14 -10.83 -1.55 -4.57
C LEU A 14 -10.40 -3.01 -4.42
N GLN A 15 -10.07 -3.39 -3.19
CA GLN A 15 -9.78 -4.78 -2.84
C GLN A 15 -11.03 -5.58 -2.42
N GLY A 16 -12.17 -4.89 -2.27
CA GLY A 16 -13.41 -5.48 -1.76
C GLY A 16 -13.31 -5.69 -0.25
N GLY A 17 -13.60 -6.91 0.20
CA GLY A 17 -13.45 -7.35 1.59
C GLY A 17 -12.27 -8.30 1.81
N THR A 18 -11.33 -8.39 0.87
CA THR A 18 -10.21 -9.35 0.93
C THR A 18 -9.31 -9.13 2.15
N LEU A 19 -9.16 -7.87 2.58
CA LEU A 19 -8.45 -7.52 3.82
C LEU A 19 -9.37 -7.43 5.04
N GLY A 20 -10.67 -7.72 4.91
CA GLY A 20 -11.66 -7.48 5.96
C GLY A 20 -12.16 -6.03 6.03
N ASP A 21 -13.22 -5.82 6.82
CA ASP A 21 -13.97 -4.56 6.84
C ASP A 21 -13.20 -3.38 7.45
N GLY A 22 -12.28 -3.65 8.38
CA GLY A 22 -11.43 -2.63 9.01
C GLY A 22 -10.42 -1.98 8.06
N TYR A 23 -10.16 -2.62 6.91
CA TYR A 23 -9.12 -2.21 5.96
C TYR A 23 -9.66 -1.85 4.57
N ARG A 24 -10.95 -1.49 4.48
CA ARG A 24 -11.60 -1.09 3.20
C ARG A 24 -11.01 0.19 2.57
N LEU A 25 -10.37 1.03 3.38
CA LEU A 25 -9.68 2.24 2.91
C LEU A 25 -8.37 1.93 2.18
N TRP A 26 -7.82 0.72 2.34
CA TRP A 26 -6.63 0.28 1.61
C TRP A 26 -6.99 -0.13 0.19
N LEU A 27 -6.38 0.56 -0.76
CA LEU A 27 -6.51 0.32 -2.19
C LEU A 27 -5.37 -0.56 -2.69
N ARG A 28 -5.58 -1.25 -3.81
CA ARG A 28 -4.63 -2.17 -4.41
C ARG A 28 -4.58 -1.99 -5.93
N ALA A 29 -3.42 -1.63 -6.46
CA ALA A 29 -3.12 -1.73 -7.88
C ALA A 29 -2.47 -3.09 -8.21
N LYS A 30 -2.80 -3.64 -9.39
CA LYS A 30 -2.19 -4.89 -9.90
C LYS A 30 -1.12 -4.53 -10.93
N LEU A 31 0.12 -4.98 -10.72
CA LEU A 31 1.23 -4.76 -11.66
C LEU A 31 1.75 -6.13 -12.16
N PHE A 32 2.00 -6.26 -13.47
CA PHE A 32 2.60 -7.44 -14.12
C PHE A 32 2.09 -8.82 -13.59
N GLN A 33 0.77 -8.95 -13.43
CA GLN A 33 0.04 -10.10 -12.86
C GLN A 33 0.38 -10.48 -11.39
N GLN A 34 1.65 -10.51 -11.02
CA GLN A 34 2.19 -11.02 -9.77
C GLN A 34 2.30 -9.98 -8.65
N TYR A 35 2.33 -8.69 -8.97
CA TYR A 35 2.54 -7.65 -7.98
C TYR A 35 1.23 -6.96 -7.57
N ARG A 36 1.18 -6.57 -6.31
CA ARG A 36 0.10 -5.90 -5.60
C ARG A 36 0.76 -4.73 -4.88
N LEU A 37 0.50 -3.53 -5.38
CA LEU A 37 0.87 -2.30 -4.70
C LEU A 37 -0.32 -1.86 -3.86
N PHE A 38 -0.15 -1.83 -2.55
CA PHE A 38 -1.15 -1.33 -1.60
C PHE A 38 -0.85 0.13 -1.26
N PHE A 39 -1.90 0.94 -1.26
CA PHE A 39 -1.80 2.37 -1.07
C PHE A 39 -3.04 2.95 -0.39
N ARG A 40 -2.89 4.15 0.16
CA ARG A 40 -3.98 4.99 0.66
C ARG A 40 -4.10 6.23 -0.20
N TYR A 41 -5.33 6.71 -0.37
CA TYR A 41 -5.61 7.99 -0.99
C TYR A 41 -6.52 8.79 -0.07
N HIS A 42 -6.13 10.04 0.20
CA HIS A 42 -6.95 10.98 0.95
C HIS A 42 -7.52 12.03 0.00
N LEU A 43 -8.84 12.00 -0.16
CA LEU A 43 -9.56 12.79 -1.15
C LEU A 43 -9.38 14.30 -0.93
N GLN A 44 -9.51 14.77 0.32
CA GLN A 44 -9.50 16.20 0.64
C GLN A 44 -8.15 16.86 0.35
N SER A 45 -7.05 16.20 0.75
CA SER A 45 -5.70 16.72 0.51
C SER A 45 -5.11 16.30 -0.84
N LYS A 46 -5.80 15.42 -1.58
CA LYS A 46 -5.33 14.80 -2.83
C LYS A 46 -3.94 14.14 -2.70
N VAL A 47 -3.67 13.52 -1.54
CA VAL A 47 -2.40 12.85 -1.25
C VAL A 47 -2.54 11.35 -1.45
N ILE A 48 -1.56 10.74 -2.11
CA ILE A 48 -1.42 9.29 -2.27
C ILE A 48 -0.22 8.84 -1.43
N ILE A 49 -0.40 7.83 -0.59
CA ILE A 49 0.68 7.19 0.14
C ILE A 49 0.81 5.75 -0.37
N TYR A 50 1.92 5.47 -1.06
CA TYR A 50 2.30 4.12 -1.44
C TYR A 50 2.94 3.44 -0.24
N SER A 51 2.32 2.37 0.25
CA SER A 51 2.72 1.80 1.54
C SER A 51 3.48 0.50 1.42
N TRP A 52 3.10 -0.36 0.48
CA TRP A 52 3.76 -1.66 0.35
C TRP A 52 3.55 -2.28 -1.02
N VAL A 53 4.58 -2.95 -1.53
CA VAL A 53 4.51 -3.82 -2.70
C VAL A 53 5.13 -5.17 -2.36
N ASN A 54 4.51 -6.26 -2.80
CA ASN A 54 5.14 -7.57 -2.63
C ASN A 54 6.42 -7.66 -3.49
N TYR A 55 7.47 -8.27 -2.95
CA TYR A 55 8.73 -8.52 -3.64
C TYR A 55 8.91 -10.02 -3.91
N THR A 56 9.76 -10.38 -4.88
CA THR A 56 9.93 -11.78 -5.36
C THR A 56 10.86 -12.65 -4.52
N ALA A 57 11.60 -12.08 -3.56
CA ALA A 57 12.61 -12.81 -2.79
C ALA A 57 12.03 -13.66 -1.64
N THR A 58 10.72 -13.61 -1.38
CA THR A 58 10.01 -14.66 -0.62
C THR A 58 9.84 -15.93 -1.47
N LYS A 59 10.96 -16.54 -1.86
CA LYS A 59 11.00 -17.90 -2.41
C LYS A 59 10.69 -18.89 -1.28
N ARG A 60 9.41 -19.11 -0.96
CA ARG A 60 8.92 -20.40 -0.38
C ARG A 60 7.40 -20.64 -0.47
N ALA A 61 6.65 -19.89 -1.26
CA ALA A 61 5.23 -20.21 -1.53
C ALA A 61 4.79 -19.69 -2.91
N TYR A 62 5.38 -20.24 -3.95
CA TYR A 62 4.94 -20.01 -5.32
C TYR A 62 3.60 -20.74 -5.51
N ASP A 63 2.47 -20.10 -5.18
CA ASP A 63 1.24 -20.15 -6.01
C ASP A 63 -0.02 -19.47 -5.43
N SER A 64 -0.02 -18.91 -4.21
CA SER A 64 -1.24 -18.22 -3.78
C SER A 64 -1.28 -16.76 -4.23
N LYS A 65 -2.23 -16.44 -5.12
CA LYS A 65 -2.65 -15.04 -5.40
C LYS A 65 -3.10 -14.30 -4.13
N THR A 66 -3.36 -15.00 -3.03
CA THR A 66 -3.72 -14.44 -1.72
C THR A 66 -2.53 -14.15 -0.80
N ASP A 67 -1.30 -14.56 -1.15
CA ASP A 67 -0.17 -14.38 -0.23
C ASP A 67 0.15 -12.91 0.04
N ALA A 68 0.13 -12.06 -0.99
CA ALA A 68 0.30 -10.61 -0.83
C ALA A 68 -0.78 -9.98 0.06
N TYR A 69 -2.00 -10.54 0.05
CA TYR A 69 -3.08 -10.08 0.92
C TYR A 69 -2.88 -10.52 2.37
N ARG A 70 -2.47 -11.77 2.58
CA ARG A 70 -2.19 -12.30 3.91
C ARG A 70 -1.04 -11.55 4.57
N VAL A 71 0.08 -11.38 3.87
CA VAL A 71 1.24 -10.63 4.38
C VAL A 71 0.86 -9.21 4.70
N PHE A 72 0.11 -8.53 3.82
CA PHE A 72 -0.29 -7.16 4.08
C PHE A 72 -1.33 -7.05 5.21
N ALA A 73 -2.22 -8.03 5.37
CA ALA A 73 -3.14 -8.08 6.51
C ALA A 73 -2.38 -8.28 7.84
N GLU A 74 -1.43 -9.21 7.89
CA GLU A 74 -0.57 -9.43 9.07
C GLU A 74 0.22 -8.17 9.44
N MET A 75 0.73 -7.46 8.42
CA MET A 75 1.36 -6.15 8.56
C MET A 75 0.41 -5.12 9.21
N LEU A 76 -0.81 -4.97 8.68
CA LEU A 76 -1.81 -4.06 9.23
C LEU A 76 -2.22 -4.43 10.66
N ASP A 77 -2.38 -5.73 10.96
CA ASP A 77 -2.70 -6.22 12.29
C ASP A 77 -1.58 -5.94 13.29
N SER A 78 -0.32 -5.91 12.83
CA SER A 78 0.83 -5.48 13.64
C SER A 78 0.98 -3.95 13.77
N GLY A 79 0.10 -3.15 13.15
CA GLY A 79 0.15 -1.69 13.17
C GLY A 79 1.11 -1.05 12.18
N HIS A 80 1.69 -1.82 11.26
CA HIS A 80 2.69 -1.34 10.31
C HIS A 80 2.37 -1.80 8.88
N PRO A 81 1.83 -0.95 8.00
CA PRO A 81 1.67 0.50 8.17
C PRO A 81 0.51 0.88 9.12
N PRO A 82 0.53 2.09 9.71
CA PRO A 82 -0.60 2.60 10.49
C PRO A 82 -1.87 2.69 9.64
N ASN A 83 -3.00 2.28 10.22
CA ASN A 83 -4.29 2.37 9.53
C ASN A 83 -4.93 3.77 9.65
N ASP A 84 -4.59 4.53 10.69
CA ASP A 84 -4.97 5.92 10.84
C ASP A 84 -4.26 6.80 9.80
N TRP A 85 -4.99 7.78 9.25
CA TRP A 85 -4.44 8.61 8.19
C TRP A 85 -3.39 9.60 8.69
N ALA A 86 -3.58 10.20 9.86
CA ALA A 86 -2.65 11.20 10.39
C ALA A 86 -1.33 10.54 10.78
N GLU A 87 -1.39 9.37 11.43
CA GLU A 87 -0.21 8.56 11.74
C GLU A 87 0.54 8.12 10.48
N LEU A 88 -0.18 7.58 9.48
CA LEU A 88 0.42 7.16 8.23
C LEU A 88 1.10 8.31 7.47
N LEU A 89 0.47 9.49 7.44
CA LEU A 89 1.04 10.67 6.80
C LEU A 89 2.28 11.18 7.54
N LEU A 90 2.28 11.12 8.87
CA LEU A 90 3.44 11.49 9.69
C LEU A 90 4.62 10.56 9.42
N GLU A 91 4.40 9.24 9.44
CA GLU A 91 5.45 8.26 9.11
C GLU A 91 5.99 8.43 7.70
N ALA A 92 5.11 8.63 6.70
CA ALA A 92 5.52 8.84 5.32
C ALA A 92 6.40 10.08 5.16
N ARG A 93 6.08 11.19 5.85
CA ARG A 93 6.91 12.41 5.86
C ARG A 93 8.26 12.16 6.50
N ALA A 94 8.30 11.52 7.67
CA ALA A 94 9.55 11.21 8.37
C ALA A 94 10.47 10.31 7.54
N ILE A 95 9.92 9.38 6.75
CA ILE A 95 10.68 8.56 5.80
C ILE A 95 11.30 9.44 4.71
N VAL A 96 10.51 10.32 4.08
CA VAL A 96 11.01 11.24 3.04
C VAL A 96 12.13 12.14 3.56
N ASP A 97 11.96 12.71 4.75
CA ASP A 97 12.96 13.61 5.34
C ASP A 97 14.28 12.86 5.64
N ARG A 98 14.19 11.62 6.13
CA ARG A 98 15.35 10.75 6.32
C ARG A 98 16.07 10.43 5.01
N TYR A 99 15.32 10.15 3.93
CA TYR A 99 15.92 9.88 2.62
C TYR A 99 16.63 11.11 2.05
N LYS A 100 16.04 12.30 2.16
CA LYS A 100 16.70 13.55 1.74
C LYS A 100 18.02 13.79 2.49
N GLY A 101 18.05 13.50 3.79
CA GLY A 101 19.29 13.59 4.56
C GLY A 101 20.37 12.57 4.18
N ILE A 102 20.02 11.49 3.47
CA ILE A 102 20.98 10.53 2.91
C ILE A 102 21.54 11.02 1.57
N ASP A 103 20.70 11.67 0.74
CA ASP A 103 21.13 12.21 -0.56
C ASP A 103 22.01 13.47 -0.45
N GLU A 104 22.08 14.09 0.74
CA GLU A 104 22.93 15.25 1.06
C GLU A 104 24.33 14.86 1.62
N LEU A 105 24.66 13.56 1.66
CA LEU A 105 25.97 13.01 2.07
C LEU A 105 26.79 12.51 0.88
#